data_AF-A0A3M9ZGE9-F1
#
_entry.id   AF-A0A3M9ZGE9-F1
#
_cell.length_a   1.000
_cell.length_b   1.000
_cell.length_c   1.000
_cell.angle_alpha   90.00
_cell.angle_beta   90.00
_cell.angle_gamma   90.00
#
_symmetry.space_group_name_H-M   'P 1'
#
loop_
_entity.id
_entity.type
_entity.pdbx_description
1 polymer ?
#
loop_
_entity_poly.entity_id
_entity_poly.type
_entity_poly.pdbx_seq_one_letter_code
_entity_poly.pdbx_strand_id
1 'polypeptide(L)' 'MEGAAVTQLQERLKAIGLFNGAVDGVFGTETELAVQEVQRRYNLEPDGIVGPATWAVLLGQN' A
#
# COMPACT_ATOMS: atom_id res chain seq x y z
N MET A 1 2.26 10.66 -6.65
CA MET A 1 2.74 9.76 -7.73
C MET A 1 1.53 9.15 -8.39
N GLU A 2 1.62 8.80 -9.67
CA GLU A 2 0.51 8.16 -10.38
C GLU A 2 1.03 7.09 -11.36
N GLY A 3 0.20 6.06 -11.63
CA GLY A 3 0.48 5.03 -12.62
C GLY A 3 0.19 3.60 -12.16
N ALA A 4 0.51 2.63 -13.03
CA ALA A 4 0.15 1.22 -12.87
C ALA A 4 0.70 0.56 -11.59
N ALA A 5 1.81 1.07 -11.03
CA ALA A 5 2.34 0.60 -9.76
C ALA A 5 1.44 1.01 -8.58
N VAL A 6 0.87 2.23 -8.63
CA VAL A 6 -0.06 2.71 -7.61
C VAL A 6 -1.40 1.97 -7.72
N THR A 7 -1.87 1.71 -8.94
CA THR A 7 -3.06 0.86 -9.17
C THR A 7 -2.88 -0.50 -8.50
N GLN A 8 -1.77 -1.20 -8.78
CA GLN A 8 -1.48 -2.51 -8.17
C GLN A 8 -1.37 -2.43 -6.65
N LEU A 9 -0.74 -1.38 -6.13
CA LEU A 9 -0.67 -1.14 -4.69
C LEU A 9 -2.07 -1.02 -4.08
N GLN A 10 -2.92 -0.15 -4.65
CA GLN A 10 -4.29 0.07 -4.19
C GLN A 10 -5.13 -1.21 -4.26
N GLU A 11 -4.99 -2.02 -5.32
CA GLU A 11 -5.64 -3.33 -5.43
C GLU A 11 -5.22 -4.27 -4.29
N ARG A 12 -3.91 -4.34 -4.00
CA ARG A 12 -3.38 -5.18 -2.92
C ARG A 12 -3.83 -4.71 -1.54
N LEU A 13 -3.78 -3.40 -1.28
CA LEU A 13 -4.26 -2.80 -0.04
C LEU A 13 -5.76 -3.06 0.15
N LYS A 14 -6.55 -2.99 -0.92
CA LYS A 14 -7.98 -3.29 -0.90
C LYS A 14 -8.25 -4.77 -0.64
N ALA A 15 -7.48 -5.67 -1.27
CA ALA A 15 -7.59 -7.11 -1.07
C ALA A 15 -7.33 -7.54 0.38
N ILE A 16 -6.44 -6.84 1.11
CA ILE A 16 -6.16 -7.10 2.53
C ILE A 16 -7.03 -6.25 3.49
N GLY A 17 -8.02 -5.53 2.96
CA GLY A 17 -8.99 -4.76 3.75
C GLY A 17 -8.44 -3.47 4.37
N LEU A 18 -7.35 -2.92 3.81
CA LEU A 18 -6.67 -1.72 4.32
C LEU A 18 -6.89 -0.47 3.47
N PHE A 19 -7.58 -0.58 2.34
CA PHE A 19 -7.89 0.54 1.48
C PHE A 19 -9.34 0.46 1.00
N ASN A 20 -10.11 1.51 1.28
CA ASN A 20 -11.52 1.61 0.94
C ASN A 20 -11.79 2.55 -0.25
N GLY A 21 -10.77 3.30 -0.70
CA GLY A 21 -10.87 4.24 -1.81
C GLY A 21 -11.03 3.59 -3.19
N ALA A 22 -11.10 4.45 -4.20
CA ALA A 22 -11.07 4.04 -5.60
C ALA A 22 -9.66 3.57 -5.99
N VAL A 23 -9.59 2.58 -6.89
CA VAL A 23 -8.33 2.16 -7.51
C VAL A 23 -8.14 3.02 -8.75
N ASP A 24 -7.73 4.26 -8.53
CA ASP A 24 -7.57 5.28 -9.58
C ASP A 24 -6.11 5.44 -10.05
N GLY A 25 -5.16 4.76 -9.39
CA GLY A 25 -3.75 4.84 -9.69
C GLY A 25 -3.09 6.14 -9.24
N VAL A 26 -3.72 6.95 -8.40
CA VAL A 26 -3.18 8.17 -7.80
C VAL A 26 -2.81 7.93 -6.34
N PHE A 27 -1.54 8.21 -6.02
CA PHE A 27 -1.04 8.10 -4.66
C PHE A 27 -1.40 9.37 -3.89
N GLY A 28 -2.61 9.37 -3.33
CA GLY A 28 -3.12 10.42 -2.43
C GLY A 28 -3.12 10.02 -0.96
N THR A 29 -3.67 10.89 -0.10
CA THR A 29 -3.68 10.71 1.37
C THR A 29 -4.28 9.38 1.80
N GLU A 30 -5.36 8.90 1.18
CA GLU A 30 -5.96 7.61 1.53
C GLU A 30 -5.03 6.42 1.22
N THR A 31 -4.26 6.51 0.13
CA THR A 31 -3.29 5.47 -0.23
C THR A 31 -2.11 5.50 0.74
N GLU A 32 -1.62 6.69 1.10
CA GLU A 32 -0.55 6.87 2.08
C GLU A 32 -0.92 6.30 3.46
N LEU A 33 -2.11 6.62 3.96
CA LEU A 33 -2.60 6.10 5.26
C LEU A 33 -2.72 4.57 5.24
N ALA A 34 -3.19 3.99 4.14
CA ALA A 34 -3.26 2.54 3.98
C ALA A 34 -1.86 1.90 3.95
N VAL A 35 -0.87 2.54 3.33
CA VAL A 35 0.53 2.10 3.35
C VAL A 35 1.11 2.14 4.76
N GLN A 36 0.89 3.23 5.50
CA GLN A 36 1.35 3.36 6.89
C GLN A 36 0.75 2.28 7.79
N GLU A 37 -0.53 1.96 7.60
CA GLU A 37 -1.19 0.89 8.34
C GLU A 37 -0.61 -0.50 8.00
N VAL A 38 -0.30 -0.78 6.74
CA VAL A 38 0.46 -1.99 6.36
C VAL A 38 1.80 -2.01 7.08
N GLN A 39 2.57 -0.93 7.00
CA GLN A 39 3.88 -0.84 7.64
C GLN A 39 3.76 -1.11 9.15
N ARG A 40 2.79 -0.52 9.84
CA ARG A 40 2.52 -0.82 11.26
C ARG A 40 2.19 -2.28 11.52
N ARG A 41 1.32 -2.90 10.72
CA ARG A 41 0.89 -4.29 10.91
C ARG A 41 2.02 -5.30 10.73
N TYR A 42 2.97 -4.99 9.84
CA TYR A 42 4.12 -5.84 9.56
C TYR A 42 5.41 -5.37 10.24
N ASN A 43 5.29 -4.50 11.25
CA ASN A 43 6.40 -4.04 12.08
C ASN A 43 7.54 -3.35 11.29
N LEU A 44 7.17 -2.64 10.22
CA LEU A 44 8.02 -1.74 9.44
C LEU A 44 7.90 -0.29 9.97
N GLU A 45 8.83 0.58 9.58
CA GLU A 45 8.69 2.02 9.83
C GLU A 45 7.49 2.57 9.04
N PRO A 46 6.50 3.23 9.68
CA PRO A 46 5.30 3.72 9.01
C PRO A 46 5.51 5.08 8.36
N ASP A 47 6.49 5.16 7.46
CA ASP A 47 6.86 6.39 6.75
C ASP A 47 5.94 6.73 5.55
N GLY A 48 5.05 5.81 5.15
CA GLY A 48 4.13 5.99 4.01
C GLY A 48 4.79 5.80 2.63
N ILE A 49 6.07 5.48 2.58
CA ILE A 49 6.86 5.25 1.37
C ILE A 49 6.82 3.77 1.00
N VAL A 50 6.48 3.50 -0.26
CA VAL A 50 6.38 2.13 -0.78
C VAL A 50 7.72 1.65 -1.29
N GLY A 51 8.57 1.21 -0.35
CA GLY A 51 9.86 0.58 -0.64
C GLY A 51 9.76 -0.95 -0.86
N PRO A 52 10.90 -1.61 -1.10
CA PRO A 52 10.97 -3.07 -1.29
C PRO A 52 10.39 -3.86 -0.12
N ALA A 53 10.57 -3.40 1.12
CA ALA A 53 10.02 -4.05 2.31
C ALA A 53 8.48 -4.00 2.33
N THR A 54 7.88 -2.86 1.99
CA THR A 54 6.43 -2.70 1.86
C THR A 54 5.88 -3.60 0.75
N TRP A 55 6.57 -3.70 -0.39
CA TRP A 55 6.17 -4.64 -1.45
C TRP A 55 6.29 -6.10 -1.03
N ALA A 56 7.34 -6.47 -0.30
CA ALA A 56 7.55 -7.85 0.16
C ALA A 56 6.40 -8.35 1.04
N VAL A 57 5.86 -7.50 1.92
CA VAL A 57 4.72 -7.88 2.78
C VAL A 57 3.39 -7.92 2.00
N LEU A 58 3.21 -7.06 1.00
CA LEU A 58 2.00 -7.04 0.16
C LEU A 58 1.91 -8.18 -0.86
N LEU A 59 3.07 -8.66 -1.32
CA LEU A 59 3.15 -9.75 -2.28
C LEU A 59 3.08 -11.13 -1.62
N GLY A 60 3.25 -11.20 -0.29
CA GLY A 60 3.35 -12.44 0.45
C GLY A 60 4.74 -13.06 0.25
N GLN A 61 5.55 -13.09 1.31
CA GLN A 61 6.64 -14.06 1.37
C GLN A 61 5.97 -15.44 1.43
N ASN A 62 6.10 -16.21 0.35
CA ASN A 62 5.63 -17.58 0.23
C ASN A 62 6.10 -18.46 1.39
#